data_AF-A0A563EPZ0-F1
#
_entry.id   AF-A0A563EPZ0-F1
#
_cell.length_a   1.000
_cell.length_b   1.000
_cell.length_c   1.000
_cell.angle_alpha   90.00
_cell.angle_beta   90.00
_cell.angle_gamma   90.00
#
_symmetry.space_group_name_H-M   'P 1'
#
loop_
_entity.id
_entity.type
_entity.pdbx_description
1 polymer ?
#
loop_
_entity_poly.entity_id
_entity_poly.type
_entity_poly.pdbx_seq_one_letter_code
_entity_poly.pdbx_strand_id
1 'polypeptide(L)'
;MAGDRGVRSGTWSLLEPEGWPDNQTCRNLLAWSWSAADGARHVVVVNFSSEPGQARIPFGWPDLSGHSWRLTDLLEGTVFERDGDDLVLPGLYVSLEPWQFHVLSVR
;
A
#
# COMPACT_ATOMS: atom_id res chain seq x y z
N MET A 1 -4.45 23.67 2.63
CA MET A 1 -4.12 22.26 2.32
C MET A 1 -2.65 22.21 1.92
N ALA A 2 -1.74 21.99 2.87
CA ALA A 2 -0.35 21.72 2.52
C ALA A 2 -0.33 20.30 1.95
N GLY A 3 -0.08 20.16 0.64
CA GLY A 3 0.14 18.84 0.06
C GLY A 3 1.31 18.20 0.80
N ASP A 4 1.11 16.98 1.31
CA ASP A 4 2.15 16.22 2.00
C ASP A 4 3.34 16.08 1.04
N ARG A 5 4.46 16.72 1.37
CA ARG A 5 5.64 16.77 0.50
C ARG A 5 6.33 15.41 0.40
N GLY A 6 5.99 14.45 1.29
CA GLY A 6 6.61 13.14 1.35
C GLY A 6 6.55 12.34 0.04
N VAL A 7 5.47 12.49 -0.75
CA VAL A 7 5.34 11.82 -2.05
C VAL A 7 6.29 12.41 -3.11
N ARG A 8 6.70 13.68 -2.98
CA ARG A 8 7.58 14.37 -3.95
C ARG A 8 9.06 14.35 -3.55
N SER A 9 9.36 14.22 -2.26
CA SER A 9 10.73 14.30 -1.74
C SER A 9 11.18 13.07 -0.94
N GLY A 10 10.32 12.08 -0.75
CA GLY A 10 10.67 10.82 -0.09
C GLY A 10 11.40 9.86 -1.03
N THR A 11 12.09 8.89 -0.43
CA THR A 11 12.71 7.77 -1.15
C THR A 11 11.61 6.87 -1.70
N TRP A 12 11.60 6.68 -3.02
CA TRP A 12 10.69 5.77 -3.69
C TRP A 12 11.20 4.32 -3.63
N SER A 13 10.29 3.36 -3.49
CA SER A 13 10.58 1.93 -3.65
C SER A 13 9.44 1.22 -4.38
N LEU A 14 9.80 0.30 -5.28
CA LEU A 14 8.83 -0.65 -5.83
C LEU A 14 8.39 -1.62 -4.71
N LEU A 15 7.11 -1.99 -4.70
CA LEU A 15 6.58 -3.05 -3.86
C LEU A 15 6.06 -4.16 -4.78
N GLU A 16 6.39 -5.41 -4.50
CA GLU A 16 5.99 -6.55 -5.34
C GLU A 16 4.66 -7.12 -4.83
N PRO A 17 3.55 -7.04 -5.60
CA PRO A 17 2.29 -7.65 -5.20
C PRO A 17 2.38 -9.18 -5.23
N GLU A 18 2.05 -9.81 -4.11
CA GLU A 18 2.05 -11.25 -3.96
C GLU A 18 0.63 -11.80 -4.12
N GLY A 19 0.48 -12.82 -4.97
CA GLY A 19 -0.80 -13.50 -5.19
C GLY A 19 -0.88 -14.84 -4.47
N TRP A 20 -1.90 -15.62 -4.82
CA TRP A 20 -2.08 -16.98 -4.32
C TRP A 20 -1.84 -18.01 -5.43
N PRO A 21 -1.47 -19.26 -5.11
CA PRO A 21 -1.23 -20.29 -6.14
C PRO A 21 -2.40 -20.50 -7.10
N ASP A 22 -3.63 -20.32 -6.61
CA ASP A 22 -4.89 -20.46 -7.34
C ASP A 22 -5.45 -19.12 -7.86
N ASN A 23 -4.85 -17.98 -7.49
CA ASN A 23 -5.25 -16.66 -7.93
C ASN A 23 -4.03 -15.78 -8.24
N GLN A 24 -3.75 -15.59 -9.53
CA GLN A 24 -2.61 -14.81 -10.04
C GLN A 24 -3.02 -13.41 -10.52
N THR A 25 -4.20 -12.91 -10.13
CA THR A 25 -4.66 -11.55 -10.49
C THR A 25 -3.80 -10.44 -9.87
N CYS A 26 -2.91 -10.76 -8.93
CA CYS A 26 -1.89 -9.84 -8.43
C CYS A 26 -1.02 -9.23 -9.55
N ARG A 27 -0.86 -9.93 -10.68
CA ARG A 27 -0.12 -9.47 -11.87
C ARG A 27 -0.77 -8.27 -12.55
N ASN A 28 -2.04 -8.00 -12.25
CA ASN A 28 -2.77 -6.82 -12.71
C ASN A 28 -2.42 -5.58 -11.87
N LEU A 29 -1.81 -5.76 -10.71
CA LEU A 29 -1.57 -4.70 -9.75
C LEU A 29 -0.15 -4.16 -9.87
N LEU A 30 -0.04 -2.85 -9.74
CA LEU A 30 1.21 -2.12 -9.57
C LEU A 30 1.21 -1.51 -8.18
N ALA A 31 2.30 -1.67 -7.43
CA ALA A 31 2.42 -1.10 -6.09
C ALA A 31 3.79 -0.47 -5.88
N TRP A 32 3.82 0.64 -5.15
CA TRP A 32 5.05 1.31 -4.77
C TRP A 32 4.85 2.17 -3.53
N SER A 33 5.94 2.60 -2.91
CA SER A 33 5.91 3.43 -1.72
C SER A 33 6.84 4.64 -1.80
N TRP A 34 6.59 5.60 -0.91
CA TRP A 34 7.51 6.67 -0.58
C TRP A 34 7.71 6.75 0.92
N SER A 35 8.97 6.87 1.35
CA SER A 35 9.37 7.13 2.73
C SER A 35 10.13 8.44 2.83
N ALA A 36 9.61 9.39 3.59
CA ALA A 36 10.25 10.67 3.83
C ALA A 36 11.12 10.64 5.10
N ALA A 37 12.07 11.57 5.19
CA ALA A 37 13.00 11.67 6.32
C ALA A 37 12.33 12.04 7.65
N ASP A 38 11.14 12.64 7.60
CA ASP A 38 10.31 12.97 8.77
C ASP A 38 9.42 11.79 9.23
N GLY A 39 9.57 10.62 8.61
CA GLY A 39 8.80 9.42 8.91
C GLY A 39 7.49 9.31 8.14
N ALA A 40 7.11 10.30 7.34
CA ALA A 40 5.90 10.20 6.52
C ALA A 40 6.04 9.08 5.47
N ARG A 41 5.07 8.17 5.45
CA ARG A 41 5.05 6.99 4.57
C ARG A 41 3.79 6.97 3.74
N HIS A 42 3.95 6.67 2.46
CA HIS A 42 2.85 6.56 1.51
C HIS A 42 2.97 5.27 0.71
N VAL A 43 1.84 4.63 0.43
CA VAL A 43 1.76 3.46 -0.44
C VAL A 43 0.72 3.76 -1.52
N VAL A 44 1.05 3.46 -2.76
CA VAL A 44 0.11 3.50 -3.87
C VAL A 44 -0.04 2.11 -4.44
N VAL A 45 -1.29 1.72 -4.68
CA VAL A 45 -1.65 0.46 -5.33
C VAL A 45 -2.63 0.78 -6.44
N VAL A 46 -2.35 0.33 -7.66
CA VAL A 46 -3.19 0.56 -8.84
C VAL A 46 -3.49 -0.78 -9.49
N ASN A 47 -4.77 -1.04 -9.77
CA ASN A 47 -5.14 -2.07 -10.73
C ASN A 47 -4.97 -1.51 -12.14
N PHE A 48 -3.95 -1.97 -12.86
CA PHE A 48 -3.64 -1.54 -14.22
C PHE A 48 -4.19 -2.52 -15.26
N SER A 49 -5.43 -2.99 -15.05
CA SER A 49 -6.13 -3.90 -15.96
C SER A 49 -7.62 -3.62 -15.98
N SER A 50 -8.30 -4.19 -16.99
CA SER A 50 -9.76 -4.18 -17.10
C SER A 50 -10.46 -5.28 -16.29
N GLU A 51 -9.70 -6.09 -15.53
CA GLU A 51 -10.21 -7.18 -14.71
C GLU A 51 -9.99 -6.87 -13.22
N PRO A 52 -10.79 -7.42 -12.29
CA PRO A 52 -10.51 -7.30 -10.86
C PRO A 52 -9.13 -7.87 -10.48
N GLY A 53 -8.51 -7.32 -9.44
CA GLY A 53 -7.19 -7.73 -8.97
C GLY A 53 -7.11 -7.86 -7.46
N GLN A 54 -6.48 -8.94 -6.98
CA GLN A 54 -6.24 -9.18 -5.56
C GLN A 54 -4.77 -9.51 -5.30
N ALA A 55 -4.24 -8.98 -4.20
CA ALA A 55 -2.88 -9.29 -3.75
C ALA A 55 -2.69 -9.06 -2.25
N ARG A 56 -1.57 -9.54 -1.74
CA ARG A 56 -0.90 -9.04 -0.54
C ARG A 56 0.22 -8.11 -0.98
N ILE A 57 0.32 -6.94 -0.35
CA ILE A 57 1.38 -5.96 -0.62
C ILE A 57 2.28 -5.88 0.60
N PRO A 58 3.46 -6.54 0.59
CA PRO A 58 4.47 -6.35 1.62
C PRO A 58 5.01 -4.92 1.54
N PHE A 59 4.99 -4.18 2.66
CA PHE A 59 5.44 -2.78 2.64
C PHE A 59 6.97 -2.62 2.67
N GLY A 60 7.70 -3.68 3.01
CA GLY A 60 9.17 -3.65 3.10
C GLY A 60 9.70 -2.79 4.26
N TRP A 61 8.84 -2.41 5.21
CA TRP A 61 9.18 -1.64 6.40
C TRP A 61 9.19 -2.53 7.65
N PRO A 62 10.32 -3.13 8.03
CA PRO A 62 10.38 -4.08 9.15
C PRO A 62 10.05 -3.42 10.50
N ASP A 63 10.18 -2.09 10.60
CA ASP A 63 9.88 -1.32 11.80
C ASP A 63 8.38 -1.13 12.06
N LEU A 64 7.50 -1.66 11.20
CA LEU A 64 6.06 -1.68 11.48
C LEU A 64 5.71 -2.70 12.59
N SER A 65 6.46 -3.80 12.68
CA SER A 65 6.16 -4.93 13.58
C SER A 65 5.98 -4.50 15.04
N GLY A 66 5.04 -5.15 15.73
CA GLY A 66 4.74 -4.91 17.14
C GLY A 66 3.96 -3.62 17.46
N HIS A 67 3.48 -2.90 16.43
CA HIS A 67 2.71 -1.66 16.59
C HIS A 67 1.42 -1.69 15.76
N SER A 68 0.39 -0.97 16.21
CA SER A 68 -0.80 -0.71 15.38
C SER A 68 -0.60 0.54 14.53
N TRP A 69 -0.98 0.44 13.26
CA TRP A 69 -0.82 1.50 12.27
C TRP A 69 -2.14 1.91 11.66
N ARG A 70 -2.28 3.21 11.43
CA ARG A 70 -3.43 3.81 10.76
C ARG A 70 -3.09 4.05 9.30
N LEU A 71 -3.83 3.38 8.44
CA LEU A 71 -3.79 3.58 6.99
C LEU A 71 -4.97 4.47 6.60
N THR A 72 -4.70 5.59 5.95
CA THR A 72 -5.74 6.50 5.45
C THR A 72 -5.66 6.59 3.95
N ASP A 73 -6.73 6.21 3.25
CA ASP A 73 -6.88 6.51 1.83
C ASP A 73 -7.07 8.02 1.66
N LEU A 74 -6.11 8.67 0.98
CA LEU A 74 -6.04 10.11 0.83
C LEU A 74 -7.05 10.67 -0.19
N LEU A 75 -7.67 9.81 -0.99
CA LEU A 75 -8.64 10.21 -2.01
C LEU A 75 -10.07 9.98 -1.54
N GLU A 76 -10.32 8.84 -0.90
CA GLU A 76 -11.65 8.48 -0.39
C GLU A 76 -11.85 8.90 1.07
N GLY A 77 -10.76 9.12 1.83
CA GLY A 77 -10.81 9.42 3.25
C GLY A 77 -11.05 8.20 4.14
N THR A 78 -11.16 7.01 3.56
CA THR A 78 -11.37 5.75 4.28
C THR A 78 -10.17 5.45 5.18
N VAL A 79 -10.44 5.05 6.42
CA VAL A 79 -9.41 4.77 7.43
C VAL A 79 -9.45 3.30 7.83
N PHE A 80 -8.28 2.69 7.92
CA PHE A 80 -8.08 1.32 8.35
C PHE A 80 -7.06 1.29 9.49
N GLU A 81 -7.41 0.63 10.59
CA GLU A 81 -6.43 0.26 11.63
C GLU A 81 -5.89 -1.13 11.30
N ARG A 82 -4.57 -1.30 11.31
CA ARG A 82 -3.88 -2.56 10.95
C ARG A 82 -2.80 -2.89 11.94
N ASP A 83 -2.66 -4.17 12.24
CA ASP A 83 -1.51 -4.68 12.97
C ASP A 83 -0.27 -4.58 12.08
N GLY A 84 0.81 -4.04 12.63
CA GLY A 84 2.08 -3.91 11.92
C GLY A 84 2.72 -5.26 11.60
N ASP A 85 2.48 -6.29 12.41
CA ASP A 85 2.95 -7.66 12.10
C ASP A 85 2.31 -8.15 10.79
N ASP A 86 1.00 -7.93 10.63
CA ASP A 86 0.28 -8.26 9.38
C ASP A 86 0.77 -7.43 8.19
N LEU A 87 1.21 -6.18 8.39
CA LEU A 87 1.73 -5.31 7.32
C LEU A 87 3.16 -5.68 6.90
N VAL A 88 3.97 -6.24 7.81
CA VAL A 88 5.30 -6.80 7.50
C VAL A 88 5.14 -8.14 6.80
N LEU A 89 4.35 -9.05 7.38
CA LEU A 89 4.08 -10.37 6.82
C LEU A 89 2.72 -10.87 7.33
N PRO A 90 1.74 -11.15 6.45
CA PRO A 90 1.90 -11.38 5.01
C PRO A 90 1.84 -10.12 4.12
N GLY A 91 1.69 -8.92 4.67
CA GLY A 91 1.47 -7.68 3.93
C GLY A 91 0.00 -7.27 3.85
N LEU A 92 -0.26 -6.05 3.37
CA LEU A 92 -1.62 -5.51 3.26
C LEU A 92 -2.42 -6.28 2.20
N TYR A 93 -3.56 -6.85 2.58
CA TYR A 93 -4.51 -7.38 1.61
C TYR A 93 -5.20 -6.24 0.85
N VAL A 94 -5.25 -6.36 -0.48
CA VAL A 94 -5.98 -5.45 -1.37
C VAL A 94 -6.88 -6.25 -2.32
N SER A 95 -8.05 -5.69 -2.61
CA SER A 95 -8.96 -6.16 -3.64
C SER A 95 -9.47 -4.92 -4.38
N LEU A 96 -9.14 -4.83 -5.66
CA LEU A 96 -9.40 -3.65 -6.49
C LEU A 96 -10.24 -4.04 -7.71
N GLU A 97 -11.29 -3.29 -7.96
CA GLU A 97 -12.05 -3.34 -9.21
C GLU A 97 -11.20 -2.84 -10.40
N PRO A 98 -11.63 -3.07 -11.66
CA PRO A 98 -10.93 -2.57 -12.83
C PRO A 98 -10.58 -1.08 -12.72
N TRP A 99 -9.31 -0.75 -12.96
CA TRP A 99 -8.77 0.62 -12.89
C TRP A 99 -8.86 1.32 -11.53
N GLN A 100 -9.30 0.63 -10.48
CA GLN A 100 -9.32 1.19 -9.13
C GLN A 100 -7.91 1.30 -8.56
N PHE A 101 -7.72 2.22 -7.62
CA PHE A 101 -6.46 2.46 -6.97
C PHE A 101 -6.66 2.97 -5.55
N HIS A 102 -5.63 2.81 -4.73
CA HIS A 102 -5.53 3.38 -3.40
C HIS A 102 -4.28 4.26 -3.30
N VAL A 103 -4.41 5.37 -2.57
CA VAL A 103 -3.28 6.22 -2.16
C VAL A 103 -3.31 6.31 -0.64
N LEU A 104 -2.49 5.52 0.03
CA LEU A 104 -2.54 5.35 1.47
C LEU A 104 -1.43 6.16 2.15
N SER A 105 -1.78 6.95 3.15
CA SER A 105 -0.84 7.42 4.18
C SER A 105 -0.76 6.37 5.28
N VAL A 106 0.46 6.06 5.74
CA VAL A 106 0.72 5.07 6.81
C VAL A 106 1.35 5.81 8.00
N ARG A 107 0.68 5.81 9.14
CA ARG A 107 1.09 6.54 10.35
C ARG A 107 0.77 5.78 11.64
#